data_AF-A0A0U5GGD6-F1
#
_entry.id   AF-A0A0U5GGD6-F1
#
_cell.length_a   1.000
_cell.length_b   1.000
_cell.length_c   1.000
_cell.angle_alpha   90.00
_cell.angle_beta   90.00
_cell.angle_gamma   90.00
#
_symmetry.space_group_name_H-M   'P 1'
#
loop_
_entity.id
_entity.type
_entity.pdbx_description
1 polymer ?
#
loop_
_entity_poly.entity_id
_entity_poly.type
_entity_poly.pdbx_seq_one_letter_code
_entity_poly.pdbx_strand_id
1 'polypeptide(L)'
;MPSLETNTVTESQPQLDLKRWWKESSVYQVYPASFCDSNGDGIGDIQGIISKLDHIKRLGSDIVWLNPVFSSPQVDMGYDISDYYGIHPQYGTVTDVDELAAAVHARGMKLVLDLVVNHTSDQVRSVRRVTKNSRPLMRMYLAPLVSRIAIVREQRLPGLVHMEKARLPRRPATPAQ
;
A
#
# COMPACT_ATOMS: atom_id res chain seq x y z
N MET A 1 -26.01 -61.56 19.96
CA MET A 1 -24.78 -60.75 19.84
C MET A 1 -25.13 -59.53 18.99
N PRO A 2 -25.13 -58.29 19.53
CA PRO A 2 -25.31 -57.10 18.71
C PRO A 2 -23.99 -56.73 18.03
N SER A 3 -24.06 -56.38 16.74
CA SER A 3 -22.95 -55.86 15.94
C SER A 3 -22.56 -54.45 16.39
N LEU A 4 -21.28 -54.25 16.70
CA LEU A 4 -20.68 -52.95 16.99
C LEU A 4 -20.54 -52.16 15.69
N GLU A 5 -21.38 -51.15 15.48
CA GLU A 5 -21.15 -50.16 14.44
C GLU A 5 -20.10 -49.16 14.93
N THR A 6 -18.94 -49.17 14.26
CA THR A 6 -17.86 -48.21 14.49
C THR A 6 -18.26 -46.85 13.96
N ASN A 7 -18.63 -45.92 14.85
CA ASN A 7 -18.80 -44.52 14.51
C ASN A 7 -17.45 -43.92 14.07
N THR A 8 -17.30 -43.68 12.77
CA THR A 8 -16.20 -42.90 12.23
C THR A 8 -16.39 -41.45 12.64
N VAL A 9 -15.53 -40.95 13.53
CA VAL A 9 -15.45 -39.51 13.83
C VAL A 9 -14.87 -38.83 12.61
N THR A 10 -15.71 -38.16 11.83
CA THR A 10 -15.27 -37.31 10.72
C THR A 10 -14.65 -36.06 11.33
N GLU A 11 -13.32 -36.02 11.39
CA GLU A 11 -12.55 -34.84 11.76
C GLU A 11 -12.84 -33.71 10.75
N SER A 12 -13.55 -32.67 11.18
CA SER A 12 -13.83 -31.52 10.33
C SER A 12 -12.57 -30.67 10.18
N GLN A 13 -12.04 -30.59 8.95
CA GLN A 13 -10.91 -29.71 8.66
C GLN A 13 -11.32 -28.24 8.88
N PRO A 14 -10.45 -27.39 9.46
CA PRO A 14 -10.77 -25.98 9.67
C PRO A 14 -10.89 -25.29 8.31
N GLN A 15 -12.08 -24.79 8.02
CA GLN A 15 -12.35 -24.01 6.83
C GLN A 15 -11.66 -22.66 6.98
N LEU A 16 -10.52 -22.48 6.29
CA LEU A 16 -9.82 -21.21 6.18
C LEU A 16 -10.75 -20.19 5.52
N ASP A 17 -11.30 -19.27 6.31
CA ASP A 17 -12.09 -18.15 5.81
C ASP A 17 -11.15 -17.18 5.05
N LEU A 18 -11.01 -17.43 3.75
CA LEU A 18 -10.20 -16.65 2.79
C LEU A 18 -10.87 -15.32 2.42
N LYS A 19 -11.57 -14.65 3.35
CA LYS A 19 -12.04 -13.29 3.12
C LYS A 19 -10.85 -12.38 2.89
N ARG A 20 -10.81 -11.78 1.70
CA ARG A 20 -9.76 -10.85 1.33
C ARG A 20 -9.85 -9.64 2.26
N TRP A 21 -8.84 -9.46 3.12
CA TRP A 21 -8.82 -8.44 4.17
C TRP A 21 -9.27 -7.04 3.69
N TRP A 22 -8.85 -6.63 2.49
CA TRP A 22 -9.16 -5.31 1.94
C TRP A 22 -10.64 -5.07 1.61
N LYS A 23 -11.45 -6.12 1.47
CA LYS A 23 -12.89 -5.99 1.14
C LYS A 23 -13.73 -5.53 2.33
N GLU A 24 -13.24 -5.75 3.54
CA GLU A 24 -13.98 -5.48 4.78
C GLU A 24 -13.20 -4.53 5.71
N SER A 25 -12.08 -3.97 5.23
CA SER A 25 -11.26 -3.04 6.00
C SER A 25 -11.82 -1.61 6.00
N SER A 26 -11.73 -0.97 7.15
CA SER A 26 -11.96 0.47 7.31
C SER A 26 -10.67 1.26 7.04
N VAL A 27 -10.80 2.40 6.38
CA VAL A 27 -9.67 3.27 6.00
C VAL A 27 -9.81 4.62 6.70
N TYR A 28 -8.72 5.07 7.32
CA TYR A 28 -8.56 6.41 7.86
C TYR A 28 -7.56 7.18 7.00
N GLN A 29 -8.05 8.16 6.25
CA GLN A 29 -7.20 9.02 5.43
C GLN A 29 -6.61 10.14 6.29
N VAL A 30 -5.30 10.33 6.20
CA VAL A 30 -4.55 11.34 6.95
C VAL A 30 -3.95 12.32 5.96
N TYR A 31 -4.32 13.59 6.11
CA TYR A 31 -3.64 14.70 5.45
C TYR A 31 -2.56 15.26 6.39
N PRO A 32 -1.26 15.06 6.10
CA PRO A 32 -0.17 15.29 7.07
C PRO A 32 -0.18 16.70 7.66
N ALA A 33 -0.21 17.71 6.80
CA ALA A 33 -0.03 19.12 7.18
C ALA A 33 -1.06 19.64 8.20
N SER A 34 -2.24 19.02 8.30
CA SER A 34 -3.30 19.49 9.20
C SER A 34 -3.64 18.52 10.33
N PHE A 35 -2.95 17.38 10.43
CA PHE A 35 -3.35 16.33 11.35
C PHE A 35 -2.82 16.54 12.78
N CYS A 36 -1.50 16.60 12.95
CA CYS A 36 -0.87 16.83 14.25
C CYS A 36 0.56 17.33 14.05
N ASP A 37 0.85 18.53 14.55
CA ASP A 37 2.19 19.10 14.66
C ASP A 37 2.88 18.54 15.92
N SER A 38 4.11 18.04 15.79
CA SER A 38 4.90 17.51 16.90
C SER A 38 6.04 18.42 17.34
N ASN A 39 6.45 19.38 16.51
CA ASN A 39 7.66 20.17 16.68
C ASN A 39 7.37 21.68 16.95
N GLY A 40 6.12 22.11 16.79
CA GLY A 40 5.64 23.47 17.05
C GLY A 40 5.82 24.45 15.90
N ASP A 41 6.08 23.98 14.67
CA ASP A 41 6.23 24.82 13.49
C ASP A 41 4.89 25.23 12.82
N GLY A 42 3.77 24.70 13.33
CA GLY A 42 2.41 24.98 12.86
C GLY A 42 1.94 24.07 11.73
N ILE A 43 2.72 23.08 11.32
CA ILE A 43 2.40 22.12 10.26
C ILE A 43 2.48 20.71 10.83
N GLY A 44 1.49 19.88 10.49
CA GLY A 44 1.49 18.50 10.92
C GLY A 44 2.58 17.67 10.23
N ASP A 45 3.15 16.73 10.98
CA ASP A 45 4.33 15.96 10.58
C ASP A 45 4.17 14.46 10.90
N ILE A 46 5.12 13.64 10.45
CA ILE A 46 5.05 12.18 10.61
C ILE A 46 5.11 11.75 12.08
N GLN A 47 5.90 12.42 12.91
CA GLN A 47 6.01 12.11 14.34
C GLN A 47 4.70 12.44 15.07
N GLY A 48 4.02 13.51 14.67
CA GLY A 48 2.67 13.85 15.10
C GLY A 48 1.67 12.75 14.74
N ILE A 49 1.73 12.21 13.53
CA ILE A 49 0.89 11.06 13.12
C ILE A 49 1.15 9.85 14.01
N ILE A 50 2.43 9.49 14.24
CA ILE A 50 2.83 8.38 15.10
C ILE A 50 2.23 8.53 16.50
N SER A 51 2.26 9.74 17.07
CA SER A 51 1.71 10.04 18.40
C SER A 51 0.19 9.79 18.53
N LYS A 52 -0.55 9.76 17.41
CA LYS A 52 -2.01 9.59 17.37
C LYS A 52 -2.45 8.23 16.84
N LEU A 53 -1.55 7.30 16.53
CA LEU A 53 -1.93 5.97 16.02
C LEU A 53 -2.87 5.20 16.97
N ASP A 54 -2.74 5.38 18.29
CA ASP A 54 -3.66 4.77 19.24
C ASP A 54 -5.08 5.35 19.14
N HIS A 55 -5.20 6.64 18.83
CA HIS A 55 -6.50 7.26 18.57
C HIS A 55 -7.14 6.67 17.31
N ILE A 56 -6.39 6.60 16.21
CA ILE A 56 -6.86 6.00 14.95
C ILE A 56 -7.28 4.54 15.16
N LYS A 57 -6.50 3.77 15.92
CA LYS A 57 -6.84 2.38 16.25
C LYS A 57 -8.12 2.27 17.08
N ARG A 58 -8.33 3.15 18.07
CA ARG A 58 -9.56 3.18 18.88
C ARG A 58 -10.81 3.50 18.07
N LEU A 59 -10.69 4.26 16.99
CA LEU A 59 -11.79 4.49 16.04
C LEU A 59 -12.15 3.25 15.22
N GLY A 60 -11.38 2.16 15.33
CA GLY A 60 -11.64 0.90 14.62
C GLY A 60 -11.11 0.89 13.18
N SER A 61 -10.12 1.73 12.86
CA SER A 61 -9.50 1.75 11.53
C SER A 61 -8.49 0.62 11.33
N ASP A 62 -8.57 -0.06 10.19
CA ASP A 62 -7.62 -1.13 9.80
C ASP A 62 -6.46 -0.59 8.95
N ILE A 63 -6.71 0.45 8.15
CA ILE A 63 -5.75 1.05 7.24
C ILE A 63 -5.59 2.54 7.53
N VAL A 64 -4.35 3.01 7.63
CA VAL A 64 -3.99 4.42 7.54
C VAL A 64 -3.60 4.71 6.10
N TRP A 65 -4.36 5.58 5.42
CA TRP A 65 -4.00 6.08 4.09
C TRP A 65 -3.40 7.47 4.23
N LEU A 66 -2.10 7.57 3.97
CA LEU A 66 -1.36 8.81 4.08
C LEU A 66 -1.34 9.52 2.71
N ASN A 67 -1.85 10.75 2.66
CA ASN A 67 -1.71 11.64 1.51
C ASN A 67 -0.22 11.92 1.20
N PRO A 68 0.13 12.48 0.03
CA PRO A 68 1.51 12.58 -0.41
C PRO A 68 2.42 13.28 0.60
N VAL A 69 3.50 12.59 1.00
CA VAL A 69 4.57 13.11 1.86
C VAL A 69 5.90 13.27 1.14
N PHE A 70 5.97 12.89 -0.14
CA PHE A 70 7.18 12.99 -0.94
C PHE A 70 7.63 14.44 -1.12
N SER A 71 8.91 14.65 -1.44
CA SER A 71 9.41 15.99 -1.72
C SER A 71 8.61 16.65 -2.85
N SER A 72 8.12 17.85 -2.60
CA SER A 72 7.27 18.63 -3.50
C SER A 72 7.51 20.13 -3.26
N PRO A 73 7.40 20.99 -4.29
CA PRO A 73 7.38 22.45 -4.13
C PRO A 73 6.14 22.99 -3.42
N GLN A 74 5.15 22.14 -3.14
CA GLN A 74 3.88 22.44 -2.45
C GLN A 74 2.96 23.39 -3.23
N VAL A 75 3.06 23.46 -4.56
CA VAL A 75 2.10 24.24 -5.38
C VAL A 75 0.74 23.56 -5.40
N ASP A 76 0.71 22.23 -5.43
CA ASP A 76 -0.49 21.40 -5.32
C ASP A 76 -0.47 20.58 -4.03
N MET A 77 0.04 21.19 -2.95
CA MET A 77 0.04 20.65 -1.60
C MET A 77 0.53 19.19 -1.47
N GLY A 78 1.60 18.86 -2.20
CA GLY A 78 2.24 17.55 -2.17
C GLY A 78 1.93 16.65 -3.37
N TYR A 79 0.93 16.96 -4.19
CA TYR A 79 0.62 16.18 -5.40
C TYR A 79 1.56 16.51 -6.57
N ASP A 80 2.23 17.67 -6.54
CA ASP A 80 3.31 18.08 -7.44
C ASP A 80 4.69 17.52 -6.99
N ILE A 81 4.87 16.19 -7.12
CA ILE A 81 6.07 15.50 -6.63
C ILE A 81 7.33 15.89 -7.44
N SER A 82 8.39 16.31 -6.77
CA SER A 82 9.71 16.64 -7.35
C SER A 82 10.77 15.56 -7.15
N ASP A 83 10.65 14.74 -6.10
CA ASP A 83 11.49 13.57 -5.85
C ASP A 83 10.70 12.47 -5.11
N TYR A 84 10.57 11.30 -5.74
CA TYR A 84 9.88 10.13 -5.17
C TYR A 84 10.70 9.35 -4.14
N TYR A 85 11.98 9.66 -3.97
CA TYR A 85 12.86 9.01 -2.98
C TYR A 85 13.05 9.84 -1.70
N GLY A 86 12.68 11.12 -1.74
CA GLY A 86 12.74 12.04 -0.62
C GLY A 86 11.38 12.27 0.03
N ILE A 87 11.42 12.74 1.27
CA ILE A 87 10.24 13.22 2.01
C ILE A 87 10.30 14.75 2.04
N HIS A 88 9.14 15.39 2.02
CA HIS A 88 9.05 16.84 2.16
C HIS A 88 9.61 17.26 3.53
N PRO A 89 10.59 18.18 3.61
CA PRO A 89 11.31 18.44 4.87
C PRO A 89 10.44 18.84 6.06
N GLN A 90 9.29 19.47 5.82
CA GLN A 90 8.35 19.85 6.90
C GLN A 90 7.59 18.66 7.48
N TYR A 91 7.50 17.54 6.76
CA TYR A 91 6.84 16.33 7.26
C TYR A 91 7.82 15.38 7.96
N GLY A 92 9.11 15.45 7.64
CA GLY A 92 10.16 14.64 8.23
C GLY A 92 11.11 14.03 7.20
N THR A 93 11.58 12.82 7.51
CA THR A 93 12.61 12.09 6.76
C THR A 93 12.11 10.72 6.30
N VAL A 94 12.89 10.05 5.46
CA VAL A 94 12.62 8.66 5.06
C VAL A 94 12.61 7.74 6.29
N THR A 95 13.47 8.00 7.28
CA THR A 95 13.52 7.23 8.53
C THR A 95 12.22 7.38 9.33
N ASP A 96 11.64 8.58 9.37
CA ASP A 96 10.34 8.79 10.03
C ASP A 96 9.22 7.97 9.37
N VAL A 97 9.26 7.80 8.04
CA VAL A 97 8.31 6.93 7.32
C VAL A 97 8.51 5.47 7.67
N ASP A 98 9.76 5.01 7.80
CA ASP A 98 10.07 3.64 8.26
C ASP A 98 9.54 3.41 9.69
N GLU A 99 9.72 4.38 10.59
CA GLU A 99 9.18 4.36 11.95
C GLU A 99 7.65 4.33 11.96
N LEU A 100 6.99 5.17 11.14
CA LEU A 100 5.55 5.17 10.99
C LEU A 100 5.04 3.80 10.53
N ALA A 101 5.65 3.22 9.51
CA ALA A 101 5.27 1.90 9.02
C ALA A 101 5.41 0.82 10.11
N ALA A 102 6.51 0.82 10.86
CA ALA A 102 6.72 -0.09 11.98
C ALA A 102 5.67 0.11 13.09
N ALA A 103 5.38 1.36 13.46
CA ALA A 103 4.42 1.71 14.50
C ALA A 103 2.97 1.36 14.12
N VAL A 104 2.60 1.52 12.85
CA VAL A 104 1.30 1.10 12.31
C VAL A 104 1.18 -0.43 12.35
N HIS A 105 2.20 -1.15 11.88
CA HIS A 105 2.19 -2.62 11.88
C HIS A 105 2.19 -3.22 13.29
N ALA A 106 2.87 -2.61 14.25
CA ALA A 106 2.85 -3.03 15.65
C ALA A 106 1.43 -3.03 16.27
N ARG A 107 0.50 -2.27 15.69
CA ARG A 107 -0.91 -2.17 16.10
C ARG A 107 -1.84 -3.08 15.28
N GLY A 108 -1.27 -3.93 14.42
CA GLY A 108 -2.03 -4.76 13.49
C GLY A 108 -2.78 -3.96 12.41
N MET A 109 -2.45 -2.68 12.24
CA MET A 109 -2.97 -1.83 11.17
C MET A 109 -2.06 -1.91 9.94
N LYS A 110 -2.50 -1.34 8.83
CA LYS A 110 -1.76 -1.29 7.57
C LYS A 110 -1.55 0.16 7.13
N LEU A 111 -0.42 0.43 6.49
CA LEU A 111 -0.10 1.75 5.94
C LEU A 111 -0.21 1.70 4.41
N VAL A 112 -0.91 2.67 3.84
CA VAL A 112 -0.95 2.95 2.39
C VAL A 112 -0.41 4.35 2.17
N LEU A 113 0.56 4.49 1.28
CA LEU A 113 1.07 5.79 0.84
C LEU A 113 0.38 6.16 -0.47
N ASP A 114 -0.14 7.39 -0.56
CA ASP A 114 -0.66 7.94 -1.79
C ASP A 114 0.48 8.15 -2.80
N LEU A 115 0.31 7.64 -4.02
CA LEU A 115 1.31 7.72 -5.09
C LEU A 115 0.69 8.33 -6.34
N VAL A 116 1.17 9.52 -6.70
CA VAL A 116 0.76 10.21 -7.92
C VAL A 116 1.63 9.74 -9.08
N VAL A 117 1.04 8.97 -9.99
CA VAL A 117 1.75 8.41 -11.18
C VAL A 117 1.45 9.14 -12.48
N ASN A 118 0.42 9.98 -12.50
CA ASN A 118 -0.07 10.62 -13.73
C ASN A 118 0.78 11.83 -14.16
N HIS A 119 1.37 12.53 -13.19
CA HIS A 119 2.16 13.74 -13.42
C HIS A 119 3.26 13.89 -12.36
N THR A 120 4.19 14.80 -12.62
CA THR A 120 5.27 15.21 -11.70
C THR A 120 5.37 16.73 -11.70
N SER A 121 6.05 17.31 -10.71
CA SER A 121 6.41 18.73 -10.71
C SER A 121 7.25 19.10 -11.93
N ASP A 122 7.18 20.37 -12.36
CA ASP A 122 8.10 20.97 -13.32
C ASP A 122 9.50 21.25 -12.71
N GLN A 123 9.62 21.18 -11.38
CA GLN A 123 10.86 21.36 -10.61
C GLN A 123 11.55 20.04 -10.21
N VAL A 124 11.22 18.92 -10.89
CA VAL A 124 11.86 17.62 -10.63
C VAL A 124 13.38 17.70 -10.89
N ARG A 125 14.18 17.28 -9.91
CA ARG A 125 15.65 17.35 -9.91
C ARG A 125 16.31 16.66 -11.12
N SER A 126 15.60 15.73 -11.76
CA SER A 126 16.08 14.87 -12.85
C SER A 126 15.37 15.07 -14.20
N VAL A 127 14.52 16.09 -14.38
CA VAL A 127 13.97 16.39 -15.71
C VAL A 127 15.02 17.12 -16.55
N ARG A 128 15.86 16.33 -17.22
CA ARG A 128 16.27 16.66 -18.59
C ARG A 128 14.99 16.72 -19.40
N ARG A 129 14.53 17.93 -19.72
CA ARG A 129 13.38 18.26 -20.58
C ARG A 129 12.94 17.06 -21.44
N VAL A 130 11.90 16.36 -21.01
CA VAL A 130 11.29 15.26 -21.75
C VAL A 130 10.58 15.90 -22.95
N THR A 131 11.32 16.05 -24.04
CA THR A 131 10.74 16.39 -25.34
C THR A 131 9.95 15.18 -25.85
N LYS A 132 8.98 15.42 -26.74
CA LYS A 132 7.93 14.50 -27.24
C LYS A 132 8.34 13.07 -27.65
N ASN A 133 9.63 12.71 -27.64
CA ASN A 133 10.18 11.41 -28.05
C ASN A 133 10.79 10.55 -26.92
N SER A 134 10.51 10.83 -25.65
CA SER A 134 11.02 9.99 -24.55
C SER A 134 10.10 8.79 -24.32
N ARG A 135 10.68 7.57 -24.22
CA ARG A 135 9.95 6.35 -23.84
C ARG A 135 9.17 6.57 -22.53
N PRO A 136 7.98 5.95 -22.35
CA PRO A 136 7.08 6.32 -21.26
C PRO A 136 7.74 6.19 -19.88
N LEU A 137 7.76 7.31 -19.15
CA LEU A 137 8.31 7.49 -17.79
C LEU A 137 7.91 6.38 -16.81
N MET A 138 6.73 5.80 -17.03
CA MET A 138 6.13 4.72 -16.24
C MET A 138 7.05 3.49 -16.09
N ARG A 139 7.93 3.22 -17.07
CA ARG A 139 8.84 2.06 -17.01
C ARG A 139 10.14 2.32 -16.23
N MET A 140 10.52 3.58 -16.03
CA MET A 140 11.83 3.96 -15.47
C MET A 140 11.80 4.15 -13.94
N TYR A 141 10.66 4.57 -13.38
CA TYR A 141 10.56 4.96 -11.96
C TYR A 141 9.73 4.00 -11.09
N LEU A 142 8.77 3.26 -11.66
CA LEU A 142 7.90 2.38 -10.87
C LEU A 142 8.62 1.11 -10.36
N ALA A 143 9.45 0.47 -11.19
CA ALA A 143 10.01 -0.85 -10.84
C ALA A 143 10.83 -0.88 -9.52
N PRO A 144 11.65 0.14 -9.18
CA PRO A 144 12.36 0.18 -7.89
C PRO A 144 11.46 0.60 -6.72
N LEU A 145 10.48 1.50 -6.95
CA LEU A 145 9.64 2.10 -5.91
C LEU A 145 8.65 1.09 -5.32
N VAL A 146 8.03 0.25 -6.16
CA VAL A 146 7.08 -0.80 -5.70
C VAL A 146 7.81 -1.94 -4.97
N SER A 147 9.13 -2.07 -5.13
CA SER A 147 9.92 -3.10 -4.42
C SER A 147 10.30 -2.72 -2.99
N ARG A 148 10.20 -1.44 -2.61
CA ARG A 148 10.57 -0.93 -1.27
C ARG A 148 9.39 -0.42 -0.45
N ILE A 149 8.34 0.11 -1.09
CA ILE A 149 7.10 0.50 -0.43
C ILE A 149 6.14 -0.70 -0.52
N ALA A 150 6.10 -1.49 0.55
CA ALA A 150 5.33 -2.72 0.62
C ALA A 150 3.81 -2.45 0.64
N ILE A 151 3.21 -2.20 -0.51
CA ILE A 151 1.76 -2.41 -0.71
C ILE A 151 1.60 -3.86 -1.16
N VAL A 152 1.15 -4.70 -0.24
CA VAL A 152 0.82 -6.13 -0.43
C VAL A 152 2.03 -7.00 -0.78
N ARG A 153 2.85 -7.34 0.22
CA ARG A 153 3.50 -8.65 0.18
C ARG A 153 2.43 -9.69 0.50
N GLU A 154 1.99 -10.41 -0.51
CA GLU A 154 1.18 -11.61 -0.36
C GLU A 154 1.90 -12.52 0.65
N GLN A 155 1.30 -12.71 1.82
CA GLN A 155 1.81 -13.70 2.77
C GLN A 155 1.67 -15.05 2.09
N ARG A 156 2.79 -15.58 1.57
CA ARG A 156 2.85 -16.97 1.13
C ARG A 156 2.59 -17.84 2.36
N LEU A 157 1.39 -18.41 2.41
CA LEU A 157 1.10 -19.53 3.29
C LEU A 157 2.07 -20.67 2.92
N PRO A 158 2.85 -21.22 3.86
CA PRO A 158 3.72 -22.35 3.59
C PRO A 158 2.84 -23.60 3.34
N GLY A 159 2.83 -24.13 2.12
CA GLY A 159 2.20 -25.43 1.87
C GLY A 159 1.71 -25.77 0.45
N LEU A 160 1.63 -24.83 -0.50
CA LEU A 160 1.13 -25.15 -1.85
C LEU A 160 2.26 -25.32 -2.87
N VAL A 161 2.79 -26.53 -2.97
CA VAL A 161 3.63 -26.97 -4.10
C VAL A 161 2.70 -27.59 -5.14
N HIS A 162 2.86 -27.16 -6.39
CA HIS A 162 2.29 -27.71 -7.62
C HIS A 162 0.79 -27.50 -7.91
N MET A 163 0.51 -26.55 -8.81
CA MET A 163 -0.64 -26.60 -9.73
C MET A 163 -0.14 -26.21 -11.13
N GLU A 164 -0.20 -27.19 -12.02
CA GLU A 164 0.14 -27.12 -13.44
C GLU A 164 -0.68 -26.03 -14.15
N LYS A 165 -0.07 -25.34 -15.13
CA LYS A 165 -0.73 -24.27 -15.92
C LYS A 165 -1.96 -24.83 -16.64
N ALA A 166 -3.15 -24.50 -16.17
CA ALA A 166 -4.38 -24.70 -16.93
C ALA A 166 -4.31 -23.89 -18.24
N ARG A 167 -4.16 -24.58 -19.38
CA ARG A 167 -4.34 -23.99 -20.71
C ARG A 167 -5.80 -23.59 -20.87
N LEU A 168 -6.03 -22.32 -21.18
CA LEU A 168 -7.35 -21.83 -21.60
C LEU A 168 -7.76 -22.49 -22.94
N PRO A 169 -9.01 -22.95 -23.08
CA PRO A 169 -9.50 -23.47 -24.36
C PRO A 169 -9.56 -22.34 -25.40
N ARG A 170 -9.11 -22.65 -26.63
CA ARG A 170 -9.17 -21.72 -27.76
C ARG A 170 -10.63 -21.52 -28.19
N ARG A 171 -11.04 -20.27 -28.38
CA ARG A 171 -12.35 -19.89 -28.94
C ARG A 171 -12.46 -20.42 -30.38
N PRO A 172 -13.58 -21.02 -30.80
CA PRO A 172 -13.79 -21.37 -32.21
C PRO A 172 -13.94 -20.11 -33.06
N ALA A 173 -13.40 -20.14 -34.27
CA ALA A 173 -13.47 -19.05 -35.23
C ALA A 173 -14.89 -18.93 -35.82
N THR A 174 -15.39 -17.69 -35.89
CA THR A 174 -16.66 -17.36 -36.57
C THR A 174 -16.48 -17.47 -38.09
N PRO A 175 -17.41 -18.07 -38.85
CA PRO A 175 -17.35 -18.03 -40.31
C PRO A 175 -17.73 -16.63 -40.82
N ALA A 176 -17.00 -16.13 -41.81
CA ALA A 176 -17.35 -14.91 -42.53
C ALA A 176 -18.55 -15.16 -43.45
N GLN A 177 -19.47 -14.20 -43.52
CA GLN A 177 -20.48 -14.07 -44.57
C GLN A 177 -19.97 -13.14 -45.66
#